data_AF-A0AAU9UP11-F1
#
_entry.id   AF-A0AAU9UP11-F1
#
_cell.length_a   1.000
_cell.length_b   1.000
_cell.length_c   1.000
_cell.angle_alpha   90.00
_cell.angle_beta   90.00
_cell.angle_gamma   90.00
#
_symmetry.space_group_name_H-M   'P 1'
#
loop_
_entity.id
_entity.type
_entity.pdbx_description
1 polymer ?
#
loop_
_entity_poly.entity_id
_entity_poly.type
_entity_poly.pdbx_seq_one_letter_code
_entity_poly.pdbx_strand_id
1 'polypeptide(L)'
;MIYGRTPFAHIPNLAKLAAILDPNHRIDYPPADHLPLSLVKTLKWCLTYNARARPSVRELLAVKHLQPPREPLPPPLLDKLRPHVSPNEFRLLQQAQI
;
A
#
# COMPACT_ATOMS: atom_id res chain seq x y z
N MET A 1 8.14 -0.35 -9.13
CA MET A 1 7.03 0.48 -8.58
C MET A 1 7.52 1.83 -8.05
N ILE A 2 8.46 1.94 -7.11
CA ILE A 2 9.03 3.25 -6.71
C ILE A 2 10.40 3.49 -7.36
N TYR A 3 11.40 2.66 -7.02
CA TYR A 3 12.79 2.83 -7.47
C TYR A 3 13.20 1.91 -8.63
N GLY A 4 12.25 1.20 -9.25
CA GLY A 4 12.53 0.28 -10.36
C GLY A 4 13.33 -0.99 -10.01
N ARG A 5 13.83 -1.12 -8.79
CA ARG A 5 14.62 -2.26 -8.30
C ARG A 5 14.27 -2.63 -6.87
N THR A 6 14.63 -3.84 -6.44
CA THR A 6 14.50 -4.25 -5.03
C THR A 6 15.59 -3.60 -4.16
N PRO A 7 15.37 -3.43 -2.84
CA PRO A 7 16.33 -2.75 -1.97
C PRO A 7 17.76 -3.34 -2.00
N PHE A 8 17.86 -4.67 -2.13
CA PHE A 8 19.13 -5.41 -2.13
C PHE A 8 19.59 -5.85 -3.52
N ALA A 9 19.03 -5.27 -4.60
CA ALA A 9 19.32 -5.68 -5.99
C ALA A 9 20.81 -5.55 -6.37
N HIS A 10 21.52 -4.61 -5.75
CA HIS A 10 22.93 -4.33 -5.99
C HIS A 10 23.89 -5.34 -5.32
N ILE A 11 23.37 -6.20 -4.43
CA ILE A 11 24.18 -7.16 -3.66
C ILE A 11 24.20 -8.52 -4.39
N PRO A 12 25.38 -9.16 -4.56
CA PRO A 12 25.48 -10.52 -5.10
C PRO A 12 24.68 -11.54 -4.29
N ASN A 13 24.14 -12.59 -4.94
CA ASN A 13 23.18 -13.51 -4.32
C ASN A 13 23.66 -14.15 -3.00
N LEU A 14 24.93 -14.54 -2.91
CA LEU A 14 25.47 -15.17 -1.69
C LEU A 14 25.55 -14.18 -0.51
N ALA A 15 25.91 -12.93 -0.77
CA ALA A 15 26.00 -11.88 0.26
C ALA A 15 24.65 -11.23 0.60
N LYS A 16 23.64 -11.39 -0.27
CA LYS A 16 22.32 -10.77 -0.13
C LYS A 16 21.59 -11.20 1.13
N LEU A 17 21.63 -12.50 1.46
CA LEU A 17 20.98 -13.01 2.67
C LEU A 17 21.64 -12.46 3.94
N ALA A 18 22.98 -12.38 3.96
CA ALA A 18 23.70 -11.80 5.09
C ALA A 18 23.31 -10.31 5.30
N ALA A 19 23.21 -9.54 4.22
CA ALA A 19 22.77 -8.14 4.29
C ALA A 19 21.31 -7.98 4.74
N ILE A 20 20.40 -8.87 4.32
CA ILE A 20 18.99 -8.84 4.75
C ILE A 20 18.84 -9.17 6.25
N LEU A 21 19.68 -10.06 6.77
CA LEU A 21 19.63 -10.52 8.16
C LEU A 21 20.44 -9.65 9.13
N ASP A 22 21.28 -8.74 8.63
CA ASP A 22 22.06 -7.81 9.46
C ASP A 22 21.20 -6.61 9.91
N PRO A 23 20.94 -6.43 11.22
CA PRO A 23 20.20 -5.27 11.74
C PRO A 23 20.91 -3.93 11.51
N ASN A 24 22.22 -3.94 11.26
CA ASN A 24 23.02 -2.73 11.03
C ASN A 24 23.08 -2.34 9.55
N HIS A 25 22.65 -3.24 8.66
CA HIS A 25 22.63 -2.94 7.24
C HIS A 25 21.61 -1.83 6.96
N ARG A 26 22.09 -0.76 6.32
CA ARG A 26 21.25 0.38 5.96
C ARG A 26 20.77 0.22 4.52
N ILE A 27 19.46 0.28 4.33
CA ILE A 27 18.86 0.31 3.00
C ILE A 27 19.05 1.71 2.41
N ASP A 28 19.56 1.78 1.19
CA ASP A 28 19.68 3.03 0.44
C ASP A 28 18.32 3.45 -0.15
N TYR A 29 17.93 4.69 0.12
CA TYR A 29 16.74 5.32 -0.44
C TYR A 29 17.16 6.59 -1.21
N PRO A 30 17.45 6.49 -2.52
CA PRO A 30 17.77 7.65 -3.33
C PRO A 30 16.68 8.73 -3.27
N PRO A 31 17.02 10.01 -3.53
CA PRO A 31 16.04 11.09 -3.64
C PRO A 31 14.91 10.72 -4.60
N ALA A 32 13.67 11.00 -4.19
CA ALA A 32 12.46 10.66 -4.92
C ALA A 32 11.47 11.83 -4.87
N ASP A 33 11.95 13.02 -5.25
CA ASP A 33 11.23 14.29 -5.06
C ASP A 33 9.94 14.38 -5.90
N HIS A 34 9.82 13.53 -6.94
CA HIS A 34 8.62 13.40 -7.75
C HIS A 34 7.49 12.59 -7.08
N LEU A 35 7.73 12.03 -5.89
CA LEU A 35 6.77 11.20 -5.17
C LEU A 35 6.32 11.86 -3.87
N PRO A 36 5.09 11.55 -3.41
CA PRO A 36 4.65 12.00 -2.09
C PRO A 36 5.61 11.52 -1.00
N LEU A 37 6.08 12.44 -0.15
CA LEU A 37 6.97 12.11 0.98
C LEU A 37 6.37 11.02 1.87
N SER A 38 5.05 11.02 2.01
CA SER A 38 4.31 10.04 2.79
C SER A 38 4.46 8.62 2.23
N LEU A 39 4.56 8.45 0.91
CA LEU A 39 4.76 7.17 0.26
C LEU A 39 6.16 6.60 0.58
N VAL A 40 7.18 7.45 0.52
CA VAL A 40 8.56 7.09 0.89
C VAL A 40 8.65 6.72 2.38
N LYS A 41 7.94 7.47 3.25
CA LYS A 41 7.87 7.16 4.70
C LYS A 41 7.20 5.80 4.95
N THR A 42 6.08 5.50 4.31
CA THR A 42 5.42 4.20 4.42
C THR A 42 6.33 3.07 3.93
N LEU A 43 7.01 3.24 2.78
CA LEU A 43 7.95 2.27 2.26
C LEU A 43 9.06 1.94 3.27
N LYS A 44 9.65 2.98 3.89
CA LYS A 44 10.66 2.81 4.95
C LYS A 44 10.11 2.06 6.14
N TRP A 45 8.89 2.36 6.58
CA TRP A 45 8.24 1.69 7.70
C TRP A 45 8.02 0.20 7.42
N CYS A 46 7.58 -0.18 6.22
CA CYS A 46 7.44 -1.57 5.80
C CYS A 46 8.76 -2.35 5.79
N LEU A 47 9.88 -1.68 5.51
CA LEU A 47 11.22 -2.28 5.43
C LEU A 47 11.98 -2.26 6.76
N THR A 48 11.29 -2.00 7.88
CA THR A 48 11.88 -2.07 9.22
C THR A 48 12.39 -3.48 9.50
N TYR A 49 13.64 -3.61 9.95
CA TYR A 49 14.28 -4.91 10.23
C TYR A 49 13.43 -5.78 11.17
N ASN A 50 13.11 -5.24 12.36
CA ASN A 50 12.27 -5.93 13.34
C ASN A 50 10.85 -6.09 12.80
N ALA A 51 10.46 -7.33 12.51
CA ALA A 51 9.14 -7.67 11.97
C ALA A 51 7.98 -7.22 12.86
N ARG A 52 8.16 -7.19 14.20
CA ARG A 52 7.13 -6.73 15.14
C ARG A 52 6.93 -5.21 15.14
N ALA A 53 7.90 -4.46 14.63
CA ALA A 53 7.83 -3.00 14.50
C ALA A 53 7.33 -2.56 13.11
N ARG A 54 7.14 -3.50 12.18
CA ARG A 54 6.55 -3.22 10.87
C ARG A 54 5.06 -2.89 11.01
N PRO A 55 4.52 -2.07 10.12
CA PRO A 55 3.09 -1.80 10.12
C PRO A 55 2.30 -3.05 9.77
N SER A 56 1.19 -3.23 10.46
CA SER A 56 0.11 -4.11 10.04
C SER A 56 -0.62 -3.54 8.82
N VAL A 57 -1.35 -4.39 8.10
CA VAL A 57 -2.20 -3.97 6.97
C VAL A 57 -3.21 -2.91 7.41
N ARG A 58 -3.79 -3.06 8.61
CA ARG A 58 -4.74 -2.10 9.17
C ARG A 58 -4.11 -0.72 9.36
N GLU A 59 -2.88 -0.66 9.85
CA GLU A 59 -2.15 0.61 10.03
C GLU A 59 -1.79 1.24 8.67
N LEU A 60 -1.43 0.44 7.67
CA LEU A 60 -1.18 0.92 6.31
C LEU A 60 -2.43 1.55 5.69
N LEU A 61 -3.59 0.91 5.82
CA LEU A 61 -4.87 1.44 5.30
C LEU A 61 -5.34 2.71 6.03
N ALA A 62 -4.86 2.95 7.25
CA ALA A 62 -5.12 4.20 7.98
C ALA A 62 -4.29 5.38 7.45
N VAL A 63 -3.27 5.13 6.62
CA VAL A 63 -2.43 6.19 6.06
C VAL A 63 -3.20 6.92 4.95
N LYS A 64 -3.52 8.20 5.17
CA LYS A 64 -4.39 9.03 4.31
C LYS A 64 -4.09 8.94 2.80
N HIS A 65 -2.83 9.00 2.39
CA HIS A 65 -2.46 8.99 0.96
C HIS A 65 -2.55 7.60 0.30
N LEU A 66 -2.75 6.54 1.08
CA LEU A 66 -2.99 5.19 0.57
C LEU A 66 -4.49 4.85 0.52
N GLN A 67 -5.34 5.73 1.05
CA GLN A 67 -6.78 5.57 0.92
C GLN A 67 -7.19 5.94 -0.50
N PRO A 68 -7.99 5.09 -1.18
CA PRO A 68 -8.59 5.47 -2.44
C PRO A 68 -9.47 6.71 -2.23
N PRO A 69 -9.68 7.54 -3.27
CA PRO A 69 -10.70 8.56 -3.22
C PRO A 69 -12.03 7.87 -2.91
N ARG A 70 -12.76 8.40 -1.92
CA ARG A 70 -14.10 7.91 -1.59
C ARG A 70 -15.06 8.35 -2.66
N GLU A 71 -15.39 7.45 -3.57
CA GLU A 71 -16.26 7.73 -4.70
C GLU A 71 -17.53 6.87 -4.63
N PRO A 72 -18.67 7.37 -5.14
CA PRO A 72 -19.86 6.54 -5.29
C PRO A 72 -19.57 5.31 -6.14
N LEU A 73 -20.28 4.21 -5.87
CA LEU A 73 -20.20 3.04 -6.73
C LEU A 73 -20.48 3.41 -8.20
N PRO A 74 -19.66 2.91 -9.16
CA PRO A 74 -19.81 3.28 -10.55
C PRO A 74 -21.19 2.82 -11.08
N PRO A 75 -21.91 3.66 -11.87
CA PRO A 75 -23.26 3.33 -12.34
C PRO A 75 -23.39 1.97 -13.04
N PRO A 76 -22.45 1.54 -13.91
CA PRO A 76 -22.52 0.21 -14.54
C PRO A 76 -22.50 -0.96 -13.55
N LEU A 77 -21.87 -0.77 -12.38
CA LEU A 77 -21.87 -1.78 -11.32
C LEU A 77 -23.20 -1.78 -10.58
N LEU A 78 -23.75 -0.59 -10.28
CA LEU A 78 -25.08 -0.46 -9.67
C LEU A 78 -26.16 -1.12 -10.54
N ASP A 79 -26.14 -0.89 -11.85
CA ASP A 79 -27.11 -1.49 -12.78
C ASP A 79 -27.05 -3.02 -12.78
N LYS A 80 -25.84 -3.59 -12.70
CA LYS A 80 -25.63 -5.04 -12.61
C LYS A 80 -26.08 -5.61 -11.27
N LEU A 81 -25.96 -4.85 -10.19
CA LEU A 81 -26.37 -5.29 -8.83
C LEU A 81 -27.87 -5.16 -8.62
N ARG A 82 -28.54 -4.24 -9.31
CA ARG A 82 -29.98 -3.95 -9.18
C ARG A 82 -30.90 -5.17 -9.18
N PRO A 83 -30.78 -6.16 -10.08
CA PRO A 83 -31.67 -7.34 -10.07
C PRO A 83 -31.37 -8.33 -8.94
N HIS A 84 -30.25 -8.18 -8.22
CA HIS A 84 -29.79 -9.13 -7.21
C HIS A 84 -29.95 -8.63 -5.77
N VAL A 85 -30.51 -7.43 -5.57
CA VAL A 85 -30.67 -6.80 -4.27
C VAL A 85 -32.08 -6.28 -4.07
N SER A 86 -32.52 -6.19 -2.82
CA SER A 86 -33.80 -5.57 -2.49
C SER A 86 -33.78 -4.05 -2.77
N PRO A 87 -34.95 -3.40 -2.93
CA PRO A 87 -35.01 -1.94 -3.10
C PRO A 87 -34.39 -1.14 -1.94
N ASN A 88 -34.34 -1.71 -0.73
CA ASN A 88 -33.72 -1.08 0.42
C ASN A 88 -32.20 -1.15 0.32
N GLU A 89 -31.66 -2.32 -0.02
CA GLU A 89 -30.22 -2.52 -0.24
C GLU A 89 -29.71 -1.70 -1.44
N PHE A 90 -30.50 -1.60 -2.51
CA PHE A 90 -30.14 -0.78 -3.66
C PHE A 90 -29.99 0.71 -3.29
N ARG A 91 -30.89 1.24 -2.46
CA ARG A 91 -30.77 2.62 -1.94
C ARG A 91 -29.52 2.82 -1.08
N LEU A 92 -29.15 1.82 -0.28
CA LEU A 92 -27.91 1.86 0.50
C LEU A 92 -26.68 1.86 -0.41
N LEU A 93 -26.67 1.04 -1.46
CA LEU A 93 -25.57 1.01 -2.44
C LEU A 93 -25.41 2.34 -3.19
N GLN A 94 -26.52 3.02 -3.52
CA GLN A 94 -26.46 4.36 -4.14
C GLN A 94 -25.84 5.43 -3.23
N GLN A 95 -25.91 5.23 -1.92
CA GLN A 95 -25.33 6.14 -0.91
C GLN A 95 -23.93 5.69 -0.45
N ALA A 96 -23.53 4.47 -0.80
CA ALA A 96 -22.24 3.92 -0.42
C ALA A 96 -21.11 4.63 -1.17
N GLN A 97 -20.06 4.96 -0.42
CA GLN A 97 -18.79 5.42 -0.96
C GLN A 97 -17.75 4.34 -0.71
N ILE A 98 -16.98 4.01 -1.75
CA ILE A 98 -15.86 3.06 -1.71
C ILE A 98 -14.54 3.79 -1.89
#